data_AF-G8TUV3-F1
#
_entry.id   AF-G8TUV3-F1
#
_cell.length_a   1.000
_cell.length_b   1.000
_cell.length_c   1.000
_cell.angle_alpha   90.00
_cell.angle_beta   90.00
_cell.angle_gamma   90.00
#
_symmetry.space_group_name_H-M   'P 1'
#
loop_
_entity.id
_entity.type
_entity.pdbx_description
1 polymer ?
#
loop_
_entity_poly.entity_id
_entity_poly.type
_entity_poly.pdbx_seq_one_letter_code
_entity_poly.pdbx_strand_id
1 'polypeptide(L)'
;MTPKYWSIQEASRQLAVPPPMVRRWIHTGQLTAIRLGGSQGHRRILYDDIVRLANALGKPAPEPFQPIDPEATYPLEEAAAYLGVSPRFLWNQGLSLRQGGTVTGSDILGWETVLYGDQPMEEGEAPMMHHKMGRGPRHGNWGANALYDGPGFGPWGADWDEMQPHSILWLRSMKRHLEARKADIEDRLAWVEAQLAKAESESSEDR
;
A
#
# COMPACT_ATOMS: atom_id res chain seq x y z
N MET A 1 7.52 19.53 13.91
CA MET A 1 8.74 18.90 13.35
C MET A 1 8.41 18.41 11.93
N THR A 2 9.21 18.75 10.92
CA THR A 2 8.98 18.23 9.56
C THR A 2 9.44 16.77 9.47
N PRO A 3 8.61 15.86 8.94
CA PRO A 3 8.97 14.46 8.83
C PRO A 3 10.08 14.24 7.80
N LYS A 4 11.00 13.32 8.10
CA LYS A 4 11.99 12.83 7.12
C LYS A 4 11.35 11.85 6.14
N TYR A 5 10.37 11.09 6.62
CA TYR A 5 9.62 10.09 5.85
C TYR A 5 8.15 10.45 5.81
N TRP A 6 7.58 10.51 4.61
CA TRP A 6 6.21 10.97 4.40
C TRP A 6 5.31 9.83 3.96
N SER A 7 4.09 9.80 4.49
CA SER A 7 3.04 8.95 3.91
C SER A 7 2.57 9.50 2.56
N ILE A 8 1.96 8.65 1.73
CA ILE A 8 1.36 9.08 0.45
C ILE A 8 0.36 10.23 0.65
N GLN A 9 -0.41 10.18 1.73
CA GLN A 9 -1.43 11.20 2.04
C GLN A 9 -0.81 12.55 2.41
N GLU A 10 0.29 12.54 3.16
CA GLU A 10 1.02 13.76 3.50
C GLU A 10 1.74 14.32 2.27
N ALA A 11 2.41 13.47 1.50
CA ALA A 11 3.09 13.90 0.28
C ALA A 11 2.09 14.50 -0.72
N SER A 12 0.90 13.91 -0.85
CA SER A 12 -0.21 14.44 -1.66
C SER A 12 -0.66 15.83 -1.18
N ARG A 13 -0.77 16.06 0.13
CA ARG A 13 -1.12 17.36 0.70
C ARG A 13 -0.05 18.40 0.44
N GLN A 14 1.22 18.07 0.67
CA GLN A 14 2.34 18.99 0.46
C GLN A 14 2.54 19.37 -1.00
N LEU A 15 2.49 18.37 -1.87
CA LEU A 15 2.61 18.57 -3.30
C LEU A 15 1.30 19.09 -3.91
N ALA A 16 0.22 19.28 -3.14
CA ALA A 16 -1.11 19.68 -3.61
C ALA A 16 -1.52 18.94 -4.91
N VAL A 17 -1.37 17.62 -4.90
CA VAL A 17 -1.76 16.71 -5.99
C VAL A 17 -2.60 15.56 -5.44
N PRO A 18 -3.48 14.94 -6.24
CA PRO A 18 -4.26 13.78 -5.80
C PRO A 18 -3.37 12.59 -5.39
N PRO A 19 -3.72 11.81 -4.35
CA PRO A 19 -2.97 10.61 -3.95
C PRO A 19 -2.74 9.59 -5.08
N PRO A 20 -3.66 9.38 -6.04
CA PRO A 20 -3.41 8.51 -7.20
C PRO A 20 -2.21 8.95 -8.05
N MET A 21 -1.94 10.25 -8.17
CA MET A 21 -0.77 10.74 -8.92
C MET A 21 0.53 10.37 -8.21
N VAL A 22 0.57 10.53 -6.89
CA VAL A 22 1.74 10.12 -6.08
C VAL A 22 1.99 8.61 -6.22
N ARG A 23 0.93 7.79 -6.18
CA ARG A 23 1.04 6.34 -6.43
C ARG A 23 1.58 6.03 -7.82
N ARG A 24 1.10 6.74 -8.85
CA ARG A 24 1.60 6.61 -10.22
C ARG A 24 3.08 6.97 -10.30
N TRP A 25 3.52 8.05 -9.67
CA TRP A 25 4.93 8.46 -9.66
C TRP A 25 5.85 7.46 -9.01
N ILE A 26 5.41 6.83 -7.91
CA ILE A 26 6.13 5.71 -7.30
C ILE A 26 6.25 4.55 -8.30
N HIS A 27 5.13 4.16 -8.92
CA HIS A 27 5.12 3.05 -9.88
C HIS A 27 6.00 3.32 -11.11
N THR A 28 6.02 4.55 -11.61
CA THR A 28 6.87 4.95 -12.75
C THR A 28 8.33 5.19 -12.38
N GLY A 29 8.72 5.02 -11.11
CA GLY A 29 10.09 5.27 -10.62
C GLY A 29 10.48 6.75 -10.52
N GLN A 30 9.51 7.68 -10.57
CA GLN A 30 9.76 9.12 -10.37
C GLN A 30 9.90 9.48 -8.88
N LEU A 31 9.32 8.65 -8.01
CA LEU A 31 9.46 8.70 -6.56
C LEU A 31 9.95 7.36 -6.04
N THR A 32 10.88 7.41 -5.10
CA THR A 32 11.31 6.25 -4.33
C THR A 32 10.42 6.13 -3.12
N ALA A 33 9.85 4.95 -2.90
CA ALA A 33 9.09 4.67 -1.70
C ALA A 33 9.60 3.39 -1.03
N ILE A 34 9.83 3.48 0.27
CA ILE A 34 10.19 2.34 1.10
C ILE A 34 8.90 1.73 1.66
N ARG A 35 8.74 0.42 1.57
CA ARG A 35 7.59 -0.28 2.17
C ARG A 35 7.86 -0.53 3.65
N LEU A 36 6.90 -0.26 4.52
CA LEU A 36 6.97 -0.56 5.95
C LEU A 36 5.96 -1.65 6.32
N GLY A 37 6.44 -2.79 6.83
CA GLY A 37 5.63 -3.99 7.03
C GLY A 37 5.57 -4.85 5.77
N GLY A 38 5.11 -6.10 5.88
CA GLY A 38 5.16 -7.13 4.82
C GLY A 38 4.33 -6.81 3.55
N SER A 39 3.60 -7.79 3.03
CA SER A 39 2.88 -7.67 1.73
C SER A 39 1.85 -6.54 1.65
N GLN A 40 1.37 -6.03 2.78
CA GLN A 40 0.46 -4.86 2.88
C GLN A 40 1.12 -3.61 3.47
N GLY A 41 2.46 -3.55 3.41
CA GLY A 41 3.22 -2.50 4.05
C GLY A 41 2.87 -1.10 3.57
N HIS A 42 2.84 -0.14 4.50
CA HIS A 42 2.60 1.25 4.17
C HIS A 42 3.84 1.85 3.48
N ARG A 43 3.63 2.55 2.37
CA ARG A 43 4.72 3.20 1.64
C ARG A 43 5.15 4.51 2.30
N ARG A 44 6.46 4.76 2.33
CA ARG A 44 7.09 5.97 2.85
C ARG A 44 8.00 6.59 1.83
N ILE A 45 7.82 7.88 1.58
CA ILE A 45 8.56 8.65 0.60
C ILE A 45 9.58 9.50 1.34
N LEU A 46 10.81 9.55 0.83
CA LEU A 46 11.88 10.37 1.40
C LEU A 46 11.59 11.87 1.21
N TYR A 47 11.99 12.68 2.19
CA TYR A 47 11.90 14.14 2.11
C TYR A 47 12.58 14.70 0.85
N ASP A 48 13.78 14.22 0.52
CA ASP A 48 14.56 14.71 -0.63
C ASP A 48 13.84 14.50 -1.97
N ASP A 49 13.12 13.38 -2.10
CA ASP A 49 12.31 13.08 -3.27
C ASP A 49 11.10 14.02 -3.40
N ILE A 50 10.50 14.40 -2.28
CA ILE A 50 9.40 15.37 -2.24
C ILE A 50 9.90 16.77 -2.58
N VAL A 51 11.06 17.18 -2.07
CA VAL A 51 11.68 18.46 -2.42
C VAL A 51 12.00 18.50 -3.92
N ARG A 52 12.59 17.43 -4.46
CA ARG A 52 12.88 17.30 -5.90
C ARG A 52 11.61 17.48 -6.74
N LEU A 53 10.52 16.80 -6.37
CA LEU A 53 9.24 16.94 -7.08
C LEU A 53 8.59 18.31 -6.88
N ALA A 54 8.63 18.88 -5.68
CA ALA A 54 8.07 20.21 -5.42
C ALA A 54 8.73 21.25 -6.32
N ASN A 55 10.06 21.20 -6.43
CA ASN A 55 10.83 22.06 -7.31
C ASN A 55 10.47 21.84 -8.79
N ALA A 56 10.33 20.59 -9.23
CA ALA A 56 9.95 20.27 -10.61
C ALA A 56 8.52 20.76 -10.96
N LEU A 57 7.63 20.80 -9.99
CA LEU A 57 6.25 21.29 -10.14
C LEU A 57 6.12 22.81 -9.94
N GLY A 58 7.21 23.51 -9.62
CA GLY A 58 7.18 24.94 -9.29
C GLY A 58 6.42 25.26 -8.01
N LYS A 59 6.32 24.30 -7.08
CA LYS A 59 5.66 24.45 -5.78
C LYS A 59 6.66 24.85 -4.72
N PRO A 60 6.22 25.56 -3.66
CA PRO A 60 7.09 25.89 -2.54
C PRO A 60 7.65 24.60 -1.94
N ALA A 61 8.97 24.56 -1.78
CA ALA A 61 9.64 23.44 -1.13
C ALA A 61 9.13 23.32 0.33
N PRO A 62 8.91 22.10 0.83
CA PRO A 62 8.61 21.90 2.25
C PRO A 62 9.75 22.42 3.12
N GLU A 63 9.41 22.88 4.34
CA GLU A 63 10.42 23.30 5.32
C GLU A 63 11.46 22.20 5.56
N PRO A 64 12.74 22.54 5.77
CA PRO A 64 13.77 21.55 6.03
C PRO A 64 13.43 20.74 7.29
N PHE A 65 13.62 19.42 7.23
CA PHE A 65 13.55 18.60 8.44
C PHE A 65 14.71 18.93 9.37
N GLN A 66 14.45 18.88 10.67
CA GLN A 66 15.49 19.04 11.67
C GLN A 66 16.15 17.67 11.91
N PRO A 67 17.48 17.54 11.75
CA PRO A 67 18.17 16.31 12.09
C PRO A 67 17.99 16.02 13.59
N ILE A 68 17.82 14.73 13.91
CA ILE A 68 17.73 14.27 15.28
C ILE A 68 19.12 14.32 15.91
N ASP A 69 19.23 14.97 17.06
CA ASP A 69 20.44 14.95 17.87
C ASP A 69 20.43 13.65 18.71
N PRO A 70 21.45 12.77 18.60
CA PRO A 70 21.50 11.50 19.32
C PRO A 70 21.35 11.62 20.84
N GLU A 71 21.86 12.70 21.42
CA GLU A 71 21.91 12.92 22.87
C GLU A 71 20.65 13.61 23.41
N ALA A 72 19.81 14.17 22.53
CA ALA A 72 18.59 14.85 22.92
C ALA A 72 17.45 13.87 23.18
N THR A 73 16.51 14.29 24.01
CA THR A 73 15.31 13.51 24.34
C THR A 73 14.09 14.10 23.67
N TYR A 74 13.30 13.26 23.01
CA TYR A 74 12.11 13.65 22.26
C TYR A 74 10.88 12.89 22.78
N PRO A 75 9.68 13.48 22.72
CA PRO A 75 8.45 12.74 22.96
C PRO A 75 8.23 11.70 21.85
N LEU A 76 7.61 10.58 22.19
CA LEU A 76 7.33 9.49 21.24
C LEU A 76 6.55 9.97 20.00
N GLU A 77 5.67 10.96 20.17
CA GLU A 77 4.89 11.55 19.10
C GLU A 77 5.77 12.27 18.07
N GLU A 78 6.81 12.98 18.52
CA GLU A 78 7.77 13.65 17.64
C GLU A 78 8.68 12.64 16.93
N ALA A 79 9.12 11.61 17.65
CA ALA A 79 9.87 10.50 17.07
C ALA A 79 9.06 9.78 15.98
N ALA A 80 7.79 9.49 16.25
CA ALA A 80 6.87 8.86 15.31
C ALA A 80 6.64 9.76 14.08
N ALA A 81 6.44 11.06 14.31
CA ALA A 81 6.31 12.04 13.23
C ALA A 81 7.59 12.10 12.37
N TYR A 82 8.78 12.17 12.98
CA TYR A 82 10.05 12.16 12.25
C TYR A 82 10.19 10.96 11.31
N LEU A 83 9.84 9.77 11.81
CA LEU A 83 9.86 8.50 11.09
C LEU A 83 8.65 8.31 10.16
N GLY A 84 7.67 9.22 10.13
CA GLY A 84 6.46 9.08 9.32
C GLY A 84 5.54 7.94 9.74
N VAL A 85 5.61 7.46 10.97
CA VAL A 85 4.81 6.33 11.48
C VAL A 85 3.89 6.78 12.60
N SER A 86 2.92 5.94 12.97
CA SER A 86 2.09 6.23 14.14
C SER A 86 2.81 5.79 15.43
N PRO A 87 2.61 6.48 16.57
CA PRO A 87 3.16 6.04 17.86
C PRO A 87 2.73 4.62 18.22
N ARG A 88 1.50 4.25 17.83
CA ARG A 88 0.97 2.89 18.01
C ARG A 88 1.70 1.85 17.16
N PHE A 89 2.17 2.21 15.96
CA PHE A 89 2.99 1.31 15.14
C PHE A 89 4.31 1.00 15.83
N LEU A 90 5.00 2.02 16.36
CA LEU A 90 6.26 1.82 17.12
C LEU A 90 6.05 0.94 18.35
N TRP A 91 4.92 1.12 19.04
CA TRP A 91 4.53 0.25 20.16
C TRP A 91 4.29 -1.21 19.72
N ASN A 92 3.50 -1.41 18.66
CA ASN A 92 3.16 -2.74 18.17
C ASN A 92 4.38 -3.52 17.66
N GLN A 93 5.39 -2.82 17.14
CA GLN A 93 6.66 -3.40 16.71
C GLN A 93 7.63 -3.67 17.88
N GLY A 94 7.24 -3.35 19.12
CA GLY A 94 8.09 -3.52 20.30
C GLY A 94 9.29 -2.57 20.34
N LEU A 95 9.29 -1.53 19.51
CA LEU A 95 10.38 -0.55 19.42
C LEU A 95 10.32 0.45 20.58
N SER A 96 9.12 0.81 21.04
CA SER A 96 8.91 1.65 22.22
C SER A 96 8.51 0.83 23.44
N LEU A 97 9.15 1.11 24.58
CA LEU A 97 8.91 0.44 25.86
C LEU A 97 7.73 1.04 26.66
N ARG A 98 7.30 2.29 26.40
CA ARG A 98 6.17 2.96 27.09
C ARG A 98 5.33 3.85 26.14
N GLN A 99 3.99 3.71 26.15
CA GLN A 99 3.09 4.60 25.41
C GLN A 99 3.21 6.02 25.96
N GLY A 100 3.43 7.00 25.08
CA GLY A 100 3.63 8.41 25.46
C GLY A 100 4.90 8.68 26.25
N GLY A 101 5.89 7.78 26.21
CA GLY A 101 7.19 7.97 26.84
C GLY A 101 8.07 8.96 26.07
N THR A 102 9.13 9.42 26.73
CA THR A 102 10.24 10.10 26.08
C THR A 102 11.27 9.08 25.59
N VAL A 103 11.85 9.33 24.43
CA VAL A 103 12.87 8.48 23.78
C VAL A 103 14.10 9.30 23.44
N THR A 104 15.29 8.70 23.47
CA THR A 104 16.52 9.40 23.09
C THR A 104 16.66 9.45 21.58
N GLY A 105 17.39 10.43 21.06
CA GLY A 105 17.68 10.52 19.63
C GLY A 105 18.42 9.28 19.11
N SER A 106 19.27 8.67 19.93
CA SER A 106 19.92 7.39 19.62
C SER A 106 18.91 6.27 19.34
N ASP A 107 17.82 6.19 20.11
CA ASP A 107 16.78 5.19 19.92
C ASP A 107 16.04 5.44 18.60
N ILE A 108 15.75 6.70 18.28
CA ILE A 108 15.08 7.10 17.03
C ILE A 108 15.92 6.70 15.81
N LEU A 109 17.23 6.96 15.83
CA LEU A 109 18.15 6.57 14.76
C LEU A 109 18.32 5.05 14.67
N GLY A 110 18.29 4.36 15.82
CA GLY A 110 18.24 2.90 15.86
C GLY A 110 16.98 2.35 15.19
N TRP A 111 15.81 2.92 15.50
CA TRP A 111 14.55 2.55 14.86
C TRP A 111 14.54 2.87 13.38
N GLU A 112 15.12 4.00 12.97
CA GLU A 112 15.29 4.33 11.56
C GLU A 112 16.04 3.23 10.82
N THR A 113 17.15 2.76 11.40
CA THR A 113 17.95 1.68 10.83
C THR A 113 17.17 0.36 10.77
N VAL A 114 16.37 0.03 11.81
CA VAL A 114 15.55 -1.19 11.81
C VAL A 114 14.41 -1.12 10.78
N LEU A 115 13.78 0.04 10.64
CA LEU A 115 12.63 0.22 9.75
C LEU A 115 13.04 0.38 8.28
N TYR A 116 14.19 0.99 8.02
CA TYR A 116 14.61 1.42 6.68
C TYR A 116 15.96 0.87 6.21
N GLY A 117 16.75 0.24 7.08
CA GLY A 117 18.15 -0.11 6.82
C GLY A 117 18.40 -1.29 5.88
N ASP A 118 17.38 -2.11 5.57
CA ASP A 118 17.55 -3.36 4.80
C ASP A 118 16.41 -3.65 3.80
N GLN A 119 15.59 -2.64 3.51
CA GLN A 119 14.48 -2.80 2.56
C GLN A 119 15.00 -2.65 1.13
N PRO A 120 14.74 -3.61 0.21
CA PRO A 120 15.00 -3.38 -1.20
C PRO A 120 14.18 -2.17 -1.64
N MET A 121 14.86 -1.10 -2.04
CA MET A 121 14.20 0.07 -2.60
C MET A 121 13.40 -0.39 -3.81
N GLU A 122 12.08 -0.21 -3.76
CA GLU A 122 11.17 -0.58 -4.83
C GLU A 122 11.34 0.41 -5.98
N GLU A 123 12.41 0.24 -6.77
CA GLU A 123 12.59 0.92 -8.04
C GLU A 123 11.58 0.34 -9.04
N GLY A 124 10.57 1.15 -9.38
CA GLY A 124 9.59 0.97 -10.46
C GLY A 124 9.45 -0.44 -11.03
N GLU A 125 8.48 -1.21 -10.52
CA GLU A 125 8.07 -2.47 -11.14
C GLU A 125 7.74 -2.25 -12.63
N ALA A 126 8.42 -3.02 -13.47
CA ALA A 126 8.42 -2.98 -14.93
C ALA A 126 7.00 -2.91 -15.57
N PRO A 127 6.87 -2.31 -16.78
CA PRO A 127 5.59 -2.08 -17.43
C PRO A 127 4.82 -3.38 -17.68
N MET A 128 3.60 -3.45 -17.15
CA MET A 128 2.64 -4.53 -17.41
C MET A 128 2.50 -4.76 -18.91
N MET A 129 2.77 -5.98 -19.34
CA MET A 129 2.70 -6.40 -20.73
C MET A 129 1.36 -6.01 -21.37
N HIS A 130 1.43 -5.14 -22.38
CA HIS A 130 0.34 -4.87 -23.31
C HIS A 130 -0.04 -6.17 -24.02
N HIS A 131 -1.18 -6.75 -23.63
CA HIS A 131 -1.82 -7.77 -24.45
C HIS A 131 -2.30 -7.14 -25.76
N LYS A 132 -1.69 -7.65 -26.83
CA LYS A 132 -1.91 -7.34 -28.22
C LYS A 132 -3.09 -8.17 -28.74
N MET A 133 -4.28 -7.60 -28.80
CA MET A 133 -5.40 -8.03 -29.66
C MET A 133 -6.26 -6.78 -29.89
N GLY A 134 -6.74 -6.40 -31.06
CA GLY A 134 -6.87 -6.97 -32.40
C GLY A 134 -7.86 -6.03 -33.11
N ARG A 135 -7.62 -5.72 -34.39
CA ARG A 135 -8.40 -4.77 -35.20
C ARG A 135 -9.89 -5.14 -35.30
N GLY A 136 -10.75 -4.11 -35.35
CA GLY A 136 -12.10 -4.17 -35.94
C GLY A 136 -12.77 -2.78 -36.00
N PRO A 137 -13.22 -2.28 -37.17
CA PRO A 137 -13.85 -0.98 -37.31
C PRO A 137 -15.38 -1.07 -37.46
N ARG A 138 -16.16 -0.13 -36.89
CA ARG A 138 -17.35 0.53 -37.49
C ARG A 138 -18.29 1.20 -36.47
N HIS A 139 -18.72 2.41 -36.87
CA HIS A 139 -20.02 3.08 -36.71
C HIS A 139 -20.69 3.25 -35.33
N GLY A 140 -21.24 4.45 -35.16
CA GLY A 140 -22.61 4.59 -34.66
C GLY A 140 -22.75 5.49 -33.44
N ASN A 141 -23.11 6.74 -33.71
CA ASN A 141 -23.50 7.76 -32.76
C ASN A 141 -24.96 7.51 -32.27
N TRP A 142 -25.28 8.09 -31.11
CA TRP A 142 -26.61 8.33 -30.49
C TRP A 142 -27.25 7.23 -29.61
N GLY A 143 -27.32 7.53 -28.30
CA GLY A 143 -28.29 6.92 -27.40
C GLY A 143 -27.95 7.14 -25.93
N ALA A 144 -28.72 7.98 -25.25
CA ALA A 144 -28.64 8.23 -23.83
C ALA A 144 -28.81 6.93 -22.99
N ASN A 145 -28.16 6.91 -21.82
CA ASN A 145 -28.12 5.86 -20.80
C ASN A 145 -27.24 4.62 -21.12
N ALA A 146 -26.03 4.59 -20.56
CA ALA A 146 -25.55 3.47 -19.70
C ALA A 146 -24.07 3.66 -19.30
N LEU A 147 -23.77 3.20 -18.08
CA LEU A 147 -22.46 2.79 -17.57
C LEU A 147 -21.46 3.91 -17.25
N TYR A 148 -21.49 4.28 -15.97
CA TYR A 148 -20.30 4.57 -15.17
C TYR A 148 -19.16 3.59 -15.54
N ASP A 149 -18.29 4.01 -16.46
CA ASP A 149 -16.99 3.40 -16.72
C ASP A 149 -15.89 4.38 -16.29
N GLY A 150 -15.97 4.74 -15.01
CA GLY A 150 -14.90 5.41 -14.29
C GLY A 150 -14.00 4.36 -13.65
N PRO A 151 -12.67 4.54 -13.66
CA PRO A 151 -11.76 3.57 -13.06
C PRO A 151 -11.97 3.54 -11.54
N GLY A 152 -12.69 2.50 -11.11
CA GLY A 152 -12.32 1.73 -9.92
C GLY A 152 -12.87 2.19 -8.58
N PHE A 153 -14.16 2.51 -8.48
CA PHE A 153 -14.91 2.32 -7.21
C PHE A 153 -15.35 0.84 -7.11
N GLY A 154 -14.37 -0.07 -7.22
CA GLY A 154 -14.56 -1.51 -7.20
C GLY A 154 -14.13 -2.11 -5.85
N PRO A 155 -14.77 -3.17 -5.34
CA PRO A 155 -14.58 -3.71 -3.99
C PRO A 155 -13.32 -4.59 -3.87
N TRP A 156 -12.21 -4.19 -4.49
CA TRP A 156 -11.02 -5.04 -4.68
C TRP A 156 -9.77 -4.54 -3.94
N GLY A 157 -9.95 -3.73 -2.89
CA GLY A 157 -8.84 -3.21 -2.09
C GLY A 157 -9.20 -2.76 -0.68
N ALA A 158 -10.38 -3.16 -0.17
CA ALA A 158 -10.70 -3.02 1.24
C ALA A 158 -10.30 -4.32 1.93
N ASP A 159 -9.39 -4.27 2.89
CA ASP A 159 -9.22 -5.37 3.84
C ASP A 159 -10.50 -5.46 4.68
N TRP A 160 -11.37 -6.39 4.26
CA TRP A 160 -12.73 -6.53 4.75
C TRP A 160 -12.83 -6.97 6.22
N ASP A 161 -11.71 -7.36 6.84
CA ASP A 161 -11.62 -7.81 8.24
C ASP A 161 -11.60 -6.66 9.26
N GLU A 162 -11.37 -5.41 8.84
CA GLU A 162 -11.33 -4.24 9.75
C GLU A 162 -12.56 -3.31 9.65
N MET A 163 -13.56 -3.62 8.82
CA MET A 163 -14.75 -2.78 8.67
C MET A 163 -15.82 -3.11 9.72
N GLN A 164 -16.10 -2.15 10.61
CA GLN A 164 -17.25 -2.22 11.49
C GLN A 164 -18.55 -2.35 10.65
N PRO A 165 -19.56 -3.10 11.12
CA PRO A 165 -20.79 -3.33 10.35
C PRO A 165 -21.60 -2.04 10.20
N HIS A 166 -21.43 -1.34 9.08
CA HIS A 166 -22.02 -0.02 8.86
C HIS A 166 -23.46 -0.05 8.29
N SER A 167 -24.01 -1.20 7.85
CA SER A 167 -25.46 -1.35 7.54
C SER A 167 -25.93 -2.81 7.28
N ILE A 168 -27.23 -3.08 7.40
CA ILE A 168 -27.86 -4.39 7.08
C ILE A 168 -27.72 -4.74 5.58
N LEU A 169 -27.80 -3.74 4.70
CA LEU A 169 -27.61 -3.93 3.26
C LEU A 169 -26.17 -4.34 2.94
N TRP A 170 -25.20 -3.74 3.63
CA TRP A 170 -23.80 -4.13 3.53
C TRP A 170 -23.59 -5.58 3.99
N LEU A 171 -24.16 -5.99 5.13
CA LEU A 171 -24.08 -7.39 5.60
C LEU A 171 -24.70 -8.38 4.60
N ARG A 172 -25.83 -8.04 3.98
CA ARG A 172 -26.46 -8.88 2.94
C ARG A 172 -25.60 -8.99 1.68
N SER A 173 -24.98 -7.89 1.26
CA SER A 173 -24.05 -7.90 0.13
C SER A 173 -22.80 -8.74 0.45
N MET A 174 -22.26 -8.57 1.66
CA MET A 174 -21.11 -9.34 2.15
C MET A 174 -21.42 -10.84 2.18
N LYS A 175 -22.59 -11.21 2.69
CA LYS A 175 -23.05 -12.60 2.67
C LYS A 175 -23.03 -13.19 1.25
N ARG A 176 -23.62 -12.50 0.26
CA ARG A 176 -23.63 -12.97 -1.14
C ARG A 176 -22.23 -13.11 -1.73
N HIS A 177 -21.33 -12.18 -1.39
CA HIS A 177 -19.94 -12.25 -1.84
C HIS A 177 -19.20 -13.45 -1.24
N LEU A 178 -19.38 -13.71 0.06
CA LEU A 178 -18.81 -14.88 0.73
C LEU A 178 -19.39 -16.19 0.19
N GLU A 179 -20.68 -16.23 -0.13
CA GLU A 179 -21.32 -17.38 -0.78
C GLU A 179 -20.72 -17.65 -2.16
N ALA A 180 -20.44 -16.61 -2.96
CA ALA A 180 -19.76 -16.77 -4.25
C ALA A 180 -18.31 -17.25 -4.10
N ARG A 181 -17.56 -16.71 -3.12
CA ARG A 181 -16.19 -17.17 -2.85
C ARG A 181 -16.15 -18.60 -2.33
N LYS A 182 -17.14 -18.99 -1.52
CA LYS A 182 -17.29 -20.37 -1.07
C LYS A 182 -17.46 -21.31 -2.28
N ALA A 183 -18.32 -20.99 -3.23
CA ALA A 183 -18.51 -21.79 -4.43
C ALA A 183 -17.21 -21.89 -5.27
N ASP A 184 -16.49 -20.78 -5.46
CA ASP A 184 -15.20 -20.79 -6.18
C ASP A 184 -14.14 -21.66 -5.48
N ILE A 185 -14.12 -21.67 -4.14
CA ILE A 185 -13.22 -22.53 -3.37
C ILE A 185 -13.63 -24.01 -3.48
N GLU A 186 -14.93 -24.30 -3.45
CA GLU A 186 -15.46 -25.66 -3.63
C GLU A 186 -15.10 -26.22 -5.02
N ASP A 187 -15.21 -25.40 -6.08
CA ASP A 187 -14.82 -25.79 -7.43
C ASP A 187 -13.31 -26.09 -7.53
N ARG A 188 -12.47 -25.27 -6.88
CA ARG A 188 -11.02 -25.50 -6.84
C ARG A 188 -10.67 -26.78 -6.08
N LEU A 189 -11.35 -27.05 -4.97
CA LEU A 189 -11.16 -28.30 -4.22
C LEU A 189 -11.52 -29.51 -5.06
N ALA A 190 -12.68 -29.48 -5.75
CA ALA A 190 -13.09 -30.57 -6.63
C ALA A 190 -12.07 -30.82 -7.75
N TRP A 191 -11.47 -29.75 -8.30
CA TRP A 191 -10.40 -29.88 -9.28
C TRP A 191 -9.15 -30.55 -8.68
N VAL A 192 -8.71 -30.15 -7.48
CA VAL A 192 -7.56 -30.75 -6.80
C VAL A 192 -7.82 -32.23 -6.49
N GLU A 193 -9.01 -32.57 -6.00
CA GLU A 193 -9.40 -33.97 -5.72
C GLU A 193 -9.38 -34.82 -7.00
N ALA A 194 -9.84 -34.28 -8.13
CA ALA A 194 -9.75 -34.97 -9.42
C ALA A 194 -8.29 -35.18 -9.87
N GLN A 195 -7.40 -34.21 -9.61
CA GLN A 195 -5.96 -34.38 -9.90
C GLN A 195 -5.31 -35.42 -8.99
N LEU A 196 -5.67 -35.45 -7.70
CA LEU A 196 -5.19 -36.45 -6.76
C LEU A 196 -5.63 -37.85 -7.14
N ALA A 197 -6.92 -38.04 -7.44
CA ALA A 197 -7.45 -39.33 -7.89
C ALA A 197 -6.77 -39.82 -9.18
N LYS A 198 -6.51 -38.91 -10.12
CA LYS A 198 -5.76 -39.23 -11.34
C LYS A 198 -4.33 -39.67 -11.03
N ALA A 199 -3.60 -38.93 -10.19
CA ALA A 199 -2.24 -39.26 -9.79
C ALA A 199 -2.17 -40.60 -9.03
N GLU A 200 -3.16 -40.89 -8.18
CA GLU A 200 -3.27 -42.17 -7.48
C GLU A 200 -3.49 -43.34 -8.45
N SER A 201 -4.36 -43.17 -9.45
CA SER A 201 -4.58 -44.19 -10.49
C SER A 201 -3.33 -44.48 -11.32
N GLU A 202 -2.61 -43.44 -11.75
CA GLU A 202 -1.35 -43.57 -12.50
C GLU A 202 -0.26 -44.23 -11.64
N SER A 203 -0.21 -43.94 -10.34
CA SER A 203 0.74 -44.58 -9.41
C SER A 203 0.44 -46.06 -9.11
N SER A 204 -0.79 -46.50 -9.38
CA SER A 204 -1.24 -47.88 -9.15
C SER A 204 -1.06 -48.80 -10.35
N GLU A 205 -0.92 -48.25 -11.57
CA GLU A 205 -0.64 -49.02 -12.80
C GLU A 205 0.85 -49.35 -12.97
N ASP A 206 1.74 -48.62 -12.29
CA ASP A 206 3.20 -48.83 -12.33
C ASP A 206 3.72 -49.82 -11.24
N ARG A 207 2.84 -50.61 -10.61
CA ARG A 207 3.18 -51.69 -9.66
C ARG A 207 2.68 -53.05 -10.12
#